data_AF-A1RSH2-F1
#
_entry.id   AF-A1RSH2-F1
#
_cell.length_a   1.000
_cell.length_b   1.000
_cell.length_c   1.000
_cell.angle_alpha   90.00
_cell.angle_beta   90.00
_cell.angle_gamma   90.00
#
_symmetry.space_group_name_H-M   'P 1'
#
loop_
_entity.id
_entity.type
_entity.pdbx_description
1 polymer ?
#
loop_
_entity_poly.entity_id
_entity_poly.type
_entity_poly.pdbx_seq_one_letter_code
_entity_poly.pdbx_strand_id
1 'polypeptide(L)'
;MCEVVTEGDVIVFSAPETELTMAYLTVRTLAEHIEFVNGTLRISPALPEIETSLKSLCTTETSTVLLDLKESLLHLGWLVEGGRDVVKIRRSWRAGVSGFLVVEYDKAARALTIVTTQICLAETLRQLGFKVSTAKYLVEAVRYVSTVAEAIELGESLSQTIC
;
A
#
# COMPACT_ATOMS: atom_id res chain seq x y z
N MET A 1 2.65 -9.96 17.92
CA MET A 1 3.03 -9.01 18.99
C MET A 1 3.14 -7.64 18.34
N CYS A 2 2.54 -6.61 18.93
CA CYS A 2 2.54 -5.24 18.42
C CYS A 2 3.39 -4.38 19.35
N GLU A 3 4.35 -3.65 18.80
CA GLU A 3 5.33 -2.87 19.56
C GLU A 3 5.54 -1.51 18.92
N VAL A 4 5.68 -0.49 19.77
CA VAL A 4 5.96 0.91 19.38
C VAL A 4 7.16 1.38 20.18
N VAL A 5 8.23 1.77 19.49
CA VAL A 5 9.49 2.23 20.10
C VAL A 5 9.88 3.56 19.48
N THR A 6 10.31 4.52 20.30
CA THR A 6 10.83 5.80 19.82
C THR A 6 12.35 5.78 19.90
N GLU A 7 13.01 5.96 18.76
CA GLU A 7 14.47 5.98 18.57
C GLU A 7 14.90 7.37 18.11
N GLY A 8 15.15 8.29 19.05
CA GLY A 8 15.47 9.68 18.71
C GLY A 8 14.27 10.39 18.08
N ASP A 9 14.38 10.77 16.82
CA ASP A 9 13.30 11.43 16.04
C ASP A 9 12.51 10.44 15.15
N VAL A 10 12.66 9.14 15.36
CA VAL A 10 11.97 8.10 14.58
C VAL A 10 11.10 7.26 15.49
N ILE A 11 9.84 7.04 15.09
CA ILE A 11 8.96 6.03 15.70
C ILE A 11 9.06 4.76 14.88
N VAL A 12 9.38 3.65 15.55
CA VAL A 12 9.47 2.30 14.98
C VAL A 12 8.26 1.51 15.45
N PHE A 13 7.45 1.05 14.50
CA PHE A 13 6.27 0.25 14.74
C PHE A 13 6.43 -1.15 14.14
N SER A 14 6.25 -2.17 14.96
CA SER A 14 6.38 -3.58 14.58
C SER A 14 5.10 -4.31 14.94
N ALA A 15 4.43 -4.91 13.95
CA ALA A 15 3.17 -5.62 14.15
C ALA A 15 2.94 -6.63 13.03
N PRO A 16 1.90 -7.50 13.11
CA PRO A 16 1.48 -8.27 11.95
C PRO A 16 1.03 -7.37 10.79
N GLU A 17 0.94 -7.94 9.59
CA GLU A 17 0.73 -7.17 8.35
C GLU A 17 -0.56 -6.35 8.34
N THR A 18 -1.64 -6.84 8.95
CA THR A 18 -2.92 -6.13 9.03
C THR A 18 -2.77 -4.83 9.82
N GLU A 19 -2.21 -4.92 11.02
CA GLU A 19 -1.93 -3.79 11.89
C GLU A 19 -0.88 -2.86 11.27
N LEU A 20 0.16 -3.39 10.62
CA LEU A 20 1.14 -2.58 9.87
C LEU A 20 0.51 -1.77 8.75
N THR A 21 -0.41 -2.38 8.01
CA THR A 21 -1.10 -1.70 6.91
C THR A 21 -2.03 -0.63 7.44
N MET A 22 -2.76 -0.92 8.53
CA MET A 22 -3.60 0.08 9.17
C MET A 22 -2.76 1.24 9.73
N ALA A 23 -1.66 0.94 10.41
CA ALA A 23 -0.71 1.94 10.91
C ALA A 23 -0.24 2.88 9.79
N TYR A 24 0.18 2.32 8.65
CA TYR A 24 0.54 3.11 7.47
C TYR A 24 -0.58 4.04 7.02
N LEU A 25 -1.81 3.53 6.87
CA LEU A 25 -2.95 4.34 6.46
C LEU A 25 -3.30 5.45 7.45
N THR A 26 -3.14 5.19 8.75
CA THR A 26 -3.38 6.17 9.81
C THR A 26 -2.36 7.31 9.82
N VAL A 27 -1.08 7.01 9.54
CA VAL A 27 0.01 7.97 9.77
C VAL A 27 0.49 8.68 8.50
N ARG A 28 0.20 8.16 7.29
CA ARG A 28 0.67 8.70 6.01
C ARG A 28 0.27 10.14 5.68
N THR A 29 -0.72 10.70 6.36
CA THR A 29 -1.11 12.11 6.18
C THR A 29 -0.48 13.04 7.22
N LEU A 30 0.14 12.49 8.26
CA LEU A 30 0.72 13.23 9.39
C LEU A 30 2.25 13.16 9.39
N ALA A 31 2.82 12.05 8.93
CA ALA A 31 4.25 11.85 8.84
C ALA A 31 4.84 12.55 7.62
N GLU A 32 6.04 13.09 7.76
CA GLU A 32 6.81 13.60 6.62
C GLU A 32 7.49 12.47 5.85
N HIS A 33 7.98 11.46 6.58
CA HIS A 33 8.70 10.34 6.01
C HIS A 33 8.27 9.01 6.63
N ILE A 34 8.04 8.03 5.77
CA ILE A 34 7.64 6.67 6.15
C ILE A 34 8.47 5.66 5.37
N GLU A 35 9.04 4.69 6.07
CA GLU A 35 9.79 3.59 5.44
C GLU A 35 9.38 2.24 5.99
N PHE A 36 9.33 1.25 5.10
CA PHE A 36 9.22 -0.16 5.47
C PHE A 36 10.61 -0.79 5.50
N VAL A 37 11.08 -1.15 6.71
CA VAL A 37 12.39 -1.79 6.89
C VAL A 37 12.23 -3.06 7.71
N ASN A 38 12.62 -4.21 7.15
CA ASN A 38 12.61 -5.51 7.83
C ASN A 38 11.26 -5.89 8.49
N GLY A 39 10.14 -5.54 7.84
CA GLY A 39 8.80 -5.80 8.39
C GLY A 39 8.40 -4.85 9.53
N THR A 40 9.10 -3.74 9.70
CA THR A 40 8.73 -2.65 10.61
C THR A 40 8.45 -1.38 9.83
N LEU A 41 7.56 -0.54 10.37
CA LEU A 41 7.22 0.76 9.86
C LEU A 41 8.03 1.81 10.64
N ARG A 42 8.90 2.56 9.96
CA ARG A 42 9.69 3.65 10.53
C ARG A 42 9.07 4.97 10.10
N ILE A 43 8.80 5.85 11.06
CA ILE A 43 8.05 7.10 10.84
C ILE A 43 8.85 8.27 11.42
N SER A 44 9.00 9.33 10.63
CA SER A 44 9.70 10.56 11.02
C SER A 44 8.88 11.79 10.60
N PRO A 45 8.84 12.88 11.39
CA PRO A 45 9.42 13.02 12.75
C PRO A 45 8.61 12.28 13.83
N ALA A 46 9.18 12.14 15.02
CA ALA A 46 8.53 11.47 16.15
C ALA A 46 7.48 12.36 16.83
N LEU A 47 6.29 12.44 16.22
CA LEU A 47 5.17 13.21 16.77
C LEU A 47 4.42 12.43 17.87
N PRO A 48 4.10 13.05 19.02
CA PRO A 48 3.36 12.38 20.11
C PRO A 48 1.99 11.86 19.69
N GLU A 49 1.34 12.54 18.75
CA GLU A 49 0.04 12.17 18.18
C GLU A 49 0.14 10.83 17.42
N ILE A 50 1.17 10.68 16.60
CA ILE A 50 1.46 9.44 15.86
C ILE A 50 1.74 8.30 16.84
N GLU A 51 2.61 8.52 17.83
CA GLU A 51 2.93 7.50 18.83
C GLU A 51 1.69 7.03 19.59
N THR A 52 0.80 7.96 19.95
CA THR A 52 -0.44 7.66 20.68
C THR A 52 -1.40 6.84 19.80
N SER A 53 -1.58 7.21 18.53
CA SER A 53 -2.41 6.47 17.59
C SER A 53 -1.90 5.04 17.39
N LEU A 54 -0.59 4.85 17.26
CA LEU A 54 0.02 3.53 17.07
C LEU A 54 -0.09 2.65 18.32
N LYS A 55 0.10 3.23 19.51
CA LYS A 55 -0.13 2.52 20.77
C LYS A 55 -1.58 2.10 20.92
N SER A 56 -2.53 2.97 20.56
CA SER A 56 -3.96 2.63 20.55
C SER A 56 -4.23 1.44 19.64
N LEU A 57 -3.66 1.43 18.43
CA LEU A 57 -3.80 0.34 17.47
C LEU A 57 -3.32 -1.00 18.05
N CYS A 58 -2.23 -1.03 18.81
CA CYS A 58 -1.74 -2.25 19.46
C CYS A 58 -2.70 -2.83 20.52
N THR A 59 -3.63 -2.02 21.04
CA THR A 59 -4.63 -2.46 22.03
C THR A 59 -5.98 -2.83 21.41
N THR A 60 -6.17 -2.52 20.13
CA THR A 60 -7.39 -2.82 19.38
C THR A 60 -7.45 -4.30 19.01
N GLU A 61 -8.65 -4.89 19.05
CA GLU A 61 -8.87 -6.25 18.58
C GLU A 61 -8.57 -6.37 17.08
N THR A 62 -7.81 -7.39 16.67
CA THR A 62 -7.44 -7.62 15.25
C THR A 62 -8.65 -7.69 14.31
N SER A 63 -9.79 -8.21 14.77
CA SER A 63 -11.03 -8.23 13.97
C SER A 63 -11.57 -6.83 13.67
N THR A 64 -11.46 -5.92 14.63
CA THR A 64 -11.83 -4.51 14.47
C THR A 64 -10.83 -3.82 13.54
N VAL A 65 -9.53 -4.04 13.75
CA VAL A 65 -8.49 -3.50 12.84
C VAL A 65 -8.70 -3.96 11.40
N LEU A 66 -9.05 -5.24 11.19
CA LEU A 66 -9.34 -5.77 9.86
C LEU A 66 -10.56 -5.10 9.22
N LEU A 67 -11.61 -4.84 10.00
CA LEU A 67 -12.80 -4.16 9.51
C LEU A 67 -12.46 -2.72 9.12
N ASP A 68 -11.81 -1.97 10.02
CA ASP A 68 -11.39 -0.58 9.78
C ASP A 68 -10.45 -0.47 8.58
N LEU A 69 -9.54 -1.43 8.42
CA LEU A 69 -8.65 -1.52 7.26
C LEU A 69 -9.45 -1.70 5.96
N LYS A 70 -10.41 -2.61 5.93
CA LYS A 70 -11.26 -2.85 4.76
C LYS A 70 -12.09 -1.63 4.41
N GLU A 71 -12.68 -0.98 5.40
CA GLU A 71 -13.44 0.25 5.20
C GLU A 71 -12.54 1.38 4.66
N SER A 72 -11.36 1.56 5.24
CA SER A 72 -10.37 2.54 4.77
C SER A 72 -9.96 2.28 3.32
N LEU A 73 -9.67 1.02 2.97
CA LEU A 73 -9.33 0.62 1.60
C LEU A 73 -10.47 0.91 0.62
N LEU A 74 -11.71 0.59 0.99
CA LEU A 74 -12.89 0.88 0.18
C LEU A 74 -13.09 2.38 -0.02
N HIS A 75 -12.90 3.21 1.02
CA HIS A 75 -12.95 4.66 0.92
C HIS A 75 -11.88 5.22 -0.02
N LEU A 76 -10.72 4.57 -0.09
CA LEU A 76 -9.66 4.89 -1.05
C LEU A 76 -9.93 4.31 -2.45
N GLY A 77 -11.02 3.59 -2.65
CA GLY A 77 -11.40 3.00 -3.94
C GLY A 77 -10.73 1.66 -4.25
N TRP A 78 -10.12 1.01 -3.25
CA TRP A 78 -9.62 -0.36 -3.37
C TRP A 78 -10.74 -1.36 -3.10
N LEU A 79 -10.98 -2.23 -4.07
CA LEU A 79 -11.78 -3.43 -3.87
C LEU A 79 -10.93 -4.45 -3.09
N VAL A 80 -11.51 -5.00 -2.03
CA VAL A 80 -10.82 -5.93 -1.13
C VAL A 80 -11.47 -7.30 -1.20
N GLU A 81 -10.68 -8.34 -1.47
CA GLU A 81 -11.10 -9.73 -1.40
C GLU A 81 -10.49 -10.43 -0.18
N GLY A 82 -11.28 -11.29 0.45
CA GLY A 82 -10.88 -12.09 1.61
C GLY A 82 -11.80 -11.88 2.81
N GLY A 83 -12.18 -12.97 3.47
CA GLY A 83 -13.10 -12.95 4.62
C GLY A 83 -12.40 -12.59 5.93
N ARG A 84 -11.48 -13.46 6.35
CA ARG A 84 -10.74 -13.36 7.63
C ARG A 84 -9.42 -12.59 7.55
N ASP A 85 -9.04 -12.16 6.35
CA ASP A 85 -7.82 -11.43 6.06
C ASP A 85 -7.99 -10.71 4.71
N VAL A 86 -7.07 -9.79 4.38
CA VAL A 86 -6.93 -9.19 3.06
C VAL A 86 -6.09 -10.13 2.19
N VAL A 87 -6.72 -10.80 1.23
CA VAL A 87 -6.05 -11.75 0.33
C VAL A 87 -5.63 -11.06 -0.96
N LYS A 88 -6.50 -10.19 -1.48
CA LYS A 88 -6.26 -9.45 -2.71
C LYS A 88 -6.86 -8.07 -2.61
N ILE A 89 -6.17 -7.09 -3.18
CA ILE A 89 -6.73 -5.75 -3.37
C ILE A 89 -6.61 -5.36 -4.84
N ARG A 90 -7.63 -4.67 -5.36
CA ARG A 90 -7.64 -4.18 -6.74
C ARG A 90 -8.19 -2.77 -6.77
N ARG A 91 -7.54 -1.90 -7.54
CA ARG A 91 -8.06 -0.58 -7.85
C ARG A 91 -7.89 -0.30 -9.33
N SER A 92 -8.87 0.40 -9.90
CA SER A 92 -8.87 0.76 -11.31
C SER A 92 -9.17 2.24 -11.48
N TRP A 93 -8.43 2.87 -12.37
CA TRP A 93 -8.64 4.26 -12.77
C TRP A 93 -8.91 4.32 -14.26
N ARG A 94 -9.72 5.31 -14.65
CA ARG A 94 -9.88 5.65 -16.06
C ARG A 94 -8.70 6.52 -16.49
N ALA A 95 -8.05 6.15 -17.59
CA ALA A 95 -6.98 6.90 -18.21
C ALA A 95 -7.49 7.57 -19.49
N GLY A 96 -7.90 8.84 -19.38
CA GLY A 96 -8.48 9.59 -20.50
C GLY A 96 -9.85 9.05 -20.96
N VAL A 97 -10.13 9.15 -22.27
CA VAL A 97 -11.47 8.85 -22.80
C VAL A 97 -11.72 7.34 -22.94
N SER A 98 -10.71 6.56 -23.32
CA SER A 98 -10.86 5.12 -23.61
C SER A 98 -9.85 4.22 -22.89
N GLY A 99 -8.95 4.79 -22.09
CA GLY A 99 -7.92 4.03 -21.41
C GLY A 99 -8.24 3.67 -19.97
N PHE A 100 -7.45 2.75 -19.43
CA PHE A 100 -7.52 2.36 -18.02
C PHE A 100 -6.13 2.08 -17.44
N LEU A 101 -6.06 2.12 -16.12
CA LEU A 101 -4.99 1.59 -15.30
C LEU A 101 -5.64 0.70 -14.26
N VAL A 102 -5.21 -0.55 -14.14
CA VAL A 102 -5.61 -1.48 -13.09
C VAL A 102 -4.36 -1.84 -12.31
N VAL A 103 -4.44 -1.71 -10.99
CA VAL A 103 -3.43 -2.16 -10.04
C VAL A 103 -4.07 -3.25 -9.20
N GLU A 104 -3.45 -4.42 -9.15
CA GLU A 104 -3.89 -5.57 -8.37
C GLU A 104 -2.72 -6.10 -7.54
N TYR A 105 -2.97 -6.35 -6.26
CA TYR A 105 -2.01 -7.03 -5.40
C TYR A 105 -2.60 -8.34 -4.89
N ASP A 106 -1.84 -9.42 -5.07
CA ASP A 106 -2.14 -10.75 -4.55
C ASP A 106 -1.18 -11.10 -3.41
N LYS A 107 -1.71 -11.25 -2.19
CA LYS A 107 -0.93 -11.51 -0.98
C LYS A 107 -0.25 -12.88 -1.00
N ALA A 108 -0.88 -13.90 -1.59
CA ALA A 108 -0.32 -15.25 -1.65
C ALA A 108 0.87 -15.31 -2.61
N ALA A 109 0.77 -14.60 -3.75
CA ALA A 109 1.86 -14.49 -4.72
C ALA A 109 2.89 -13.40 -4.36
N ARG A 110 2.60 -12.54 -3.37
CA ARG A 110 3.38 -11.32 -3.05
C ARG A 110 3.67 -10.48 -4.29
N ALA A 111 2.68 -10.38 -5.18
CA ALA A 111 2.83 -9.82 -6.50
C ALA A 111 1.88 -8.65 -6.72
N LEU A 112 2.45 -7.51 -7.08
CA LEU A 112 1.75 -6.33 -7.57
C LEU A 112 1.75 -6.37 -9.10
N THR A 113 0.57 -6.48 -9.69
CA THR A 113 0.34 -6.54 -11.13
C THR A 113 -0.34 -5.27 -11.60
N ILE A 114 0.14 -4.73 -12.71
CA ILE A 114 -0.39 -3.54 -13.35
C ILE A 114 -0.79 -3.92 -14.77
N VAL A 115 -1.99 -3.49 -15.15
CA VAL A 115 -2.47 -3.60 -16.53
C VAL A 115 -2.99 -2.24 -16.96
N THR A 116 -2.45 -1.71 -18.06
CA THR A 116 -2.86 -0.39 -18.56
C THR A 116 -2.82 -0.32 -20.06
N THR A 117 -3.66 0.53 -20.64
CA THR A 117 -3.59 0.91 -22.06
C THR A 117 -2.66 2.10 -22.32
N GLN A 118 -2.12 2.74 -21.28
CA GLN A 118 -1.17 3.85 -21.39
C GLN A 118 0.25 3.33 -21.67
N ILE A 119 0.57 3.13 -22.95
CA ILE A 119 1.85 2.53 -23.38
C ILE A 119 3.08 3.31 -22.89
N CYS A 120 2.96 4.63 -22.79
CA CYS A 120 3.98 5.54 -22.25
C CYS A 120 4.42 5.20 -20.82
N LEU A 121 3.58 4.56 -19.99
CA LEU A 121 3.95 4.19 -18.62
C LEU A 121 4.97 3.04 -18.57
N ALA A 122 5.22 2.35 -19.68
CA ALA A 122 6.14 1.21 -19.71
C ALA A 122 7.53 1.56 -19.15
N GLU A 123 8.07 2.74 -19.45
CA GLU A 123 9.40 3.12 -18.95
C GLU A 123 9.38 3.49 -17.47
N THR A 124 8.38 4.25 -17.02
CA THR A 124 8.18 4.54 -15.59
C THR A 124 8.05 3.26 -14.77
N LEU A 125 7.29 2.27 -15.28
CA LEU A 125 7.13 0.98 -14.63
C LEU A 125 8.45 0.20 -14.53
N ARG A 126 9.31 0.25 -15.55
CA ARG A 126 10.66 -0.35 -15.48
C ARG A 126 11.53 0.33 -14.43
N GLN A 127 11.50 1.67 -14.36
CA GLN A 127 12.26 2.44 -13.37
C GLN A 127 11.80 2.15 -11.94
N LEU A 128 10.51 1.88 -11.75
CA LEU A 128 9.94 1.42 -10.50
C LEU A 128 10.20 -0.09 -10.21
N GLY A 129 11.01 -0.76 -11.02
CA GLY A 129 11.44 -2.14 -10.80
C GLY A 129 10.43 -3.20 -11.24
N PHE A 130 9.42 -2.85 -12.04
CA PHE A 130 8.52 -3.84 -12.61
C PHE A 130 9.14 -4.57 -13.79
N LYS A 131 8.84 -5.86 -13.88
CA LYS A 131 9.02 -6.63 -15.11
C LYS A 131 7.88 -6.28 -16.07
N VAL A 132 8.19 -5.50 -17.11
CA VAL A 132 7.21 -4.98 -18.06
C VAL A 132 7.14 -5.83 -19.32
N SER A 133 5.92 -6.18 -19.71
CA SER A 133 5.54 -6.80 -20.98
C SER A 133 4.64 -5.84 -21.76
N THR A 134 5.05 -5.47 -22.97
CA THR A 134 4.29 -4.55 -23.83
C THR A 134 3.66 -5.33 -24.99
N ALA A 135 2.35 -5.21 -25.16
CA ALA A 135 1.67 -5.61 -26.39
C ALA A 135 1.22 -4.37 -27.17
N LYS A 136 0.57 -4.59 -28.33
CA LYS A 136 0.21 -3.50 -29.26
C LYS A 136 -0.69 -2.41 -28.65
N TYR A 137 -1.52 -2.75 -27.67
CA TYR A 137 -2.52 -1.85 -27.09
C TYR A 137 -2.53 -1.82 -25.55
N LEU A 138 -1.64 -2.57 -24.92
CA LEU A 138 -1.61 -2.73 -23.47
C LEU A 138 -0.19 -2.95 -22.96
N VAL A 139 0.01 -2.55 -21.72
CA VAL A 139 1.20 -2.80 -20.93
C VAL A 139 0.78 -3.60 -19.72
N GLU A 140 1.46 -4.70 -19.51
CA GLU A 140 1.37 -5.52 -18.31
C GLU A 140 2.69 -5.40 -17.56
N ALA A 141 2.64 -5.25 -16.25
CA ALA A 141 3.83 -5.15 -15.44
C ALA A 141 3.64 -5.89 -14.13
N VAL A 142 4.67 -6.59 -13.67
CA VAL A 142 4.64 -7.31 -12.39
C VAL A 142 5.87 -6.95 -11.57
N ARG A 143 5.66 -6.65 -10.28
CA ARG A 143 6.70 -6.47 -9.27
C ARG A 143 6.34 -7.27 -8.04
N TYR A 144 7.34 -7.89 -7.42
CA TYR A 144 7.15 -8.51 -6.10
C TYR A 144 7.26 -7.45 -5.02
N VAL A 145 6.28 -7.41 -4.12
CA VAL A 145 6.20 -6.46 -3.00
C VAL A 145 5.93 -7.23 -1.71
N SER A 146 6.50 -6.74 -0.61
CA SER A 146 6.54 -7.52 0.62
C SER A 146 5.28 -7.35 1.47
N THR A 147 4.57 -6.23 1.32
CA THR A 147 3.42 -5.89 2.16
C THR A 147 2.25 -5.30 1.37
N VAL A 148 1.04 -5.42 1.91
CA VAL A 148 -0.15 -4.71 1.41
C VAL A 148 0.08 -3.19 1.40
N ALA A 149 0.76 -2.65 2.41
CA ALA A 149 1.02 -1.21 2.48
C ALA A 149 1.92 -0.70 1.35
N GLU A 150 3.01 -1.42 1.02
CA GLU A 150 3.87 -1.12 -0.13
C GLU A 150 3.06 -1.16 -1.45
N ALA A 151 2.13 -2.12 -1.57
CA ALA A 151 1.24 -2.20 -2.72
C ALA A 151 0.31 -0.97 -2.84
N ILE A 152 -0.23 -0.48 -1.73
CA ILE A 152 -1.07 0.73 -1.71
C ILE A 152 -0.27 1.95 -2.10
N GLU A 153 0.91 2.15 -1.50
CA GLU A 153 1.80 3.28 -1.79
C GLU A 153 2.18 3.35 -3.28
N LEU A 154 2.65 2.23 -3.84
CA LEU A 154 2.98 2.15 -5.27
C LEU A 154 1.76 2.38 -6.15
N GLY A 155 0.61 1.80 -5.80
CA GLY A 155 -0.63 1.99 -6.54
C GLY A 155 -1.10 3.45 -6.56
N GLU A 156 -0.96 4.16 -5.45
CA GLU A 156 -1.31 5.58 -5.35
C GLU A 156 -0.32 6.47 -6.14
N SER A 157 0.98 6.22 -6.03
CA SER A 157 2.01 6.91 -6.80
C SER A 157 1.76 6.79 -8.32
N LEU A 158 1.40 5.60 -8.77
CA LEU A 158 1.06 5.35 -10.17
C LEU A 158 -0.21 6.07 -10.62
N SER A 159 -1.21 6.22 -9.74
CA SER A 159 -2.43 6.95 -10.06
C SER A 159 -2.21 8.45 -10.31
N GLN A 160 -1.12 9.00 -9.76
CA GLN A 160 -0.70 10.39 -9.96
C GLN A 160 0.24 10.55 -11.15
N THR A 161 0.76 9.44 -11.70
CA THR A 161 1.64 9.47 -12.85
C THR A 161 0.82 9.75 -14.10
N ILE A 162 1.03 10.92 -14.69
CA ILE A 162 0.32 11.33 -15.89
C ILE A 162 1.16 11.00 -17.12
N CYS A 163 0.53 10.29 -18.05
CA CYS A 163 0.68 10.53 -19.47
C CYS A 163 -0.63 11.17 -19.97
#